data_AF-A0A0L1KT60-F1
#
_entry.id   AF-A0A0L1KT60-F1
#
_cell.length_a   1.000
_cell.length_b   1.000
_cell.length_c   1.000
_cell.angle_alpha   90.00
_cell.angle_beta   90.00
_cell.angle_gamma   90.00
#
_symmetry.space_group_name_H-M   'P 1'
#
loop_
_entity.id
_entity.type
_entity.pdbx_description
1 polymer ?
#
loop_
_entity_poly.entity_id
_entity_poly.type
_entity_poly.pdbx_seq_one_letter_code
_entity_poly.pdbx_strand_id
1 'polypeptide(L)'
;MWVTKNQIESMKLQLKPSAKPVECILDVQKTKTPFECYRIDDIVEEKALKRAIAHRHISAYTGNPYRAIALYSLIRASVDKNFTSGLWSTKHRLKAQGIDVKPNETPTVISFSDDTKLELYNADQTTDRAKVHQIRADADKNPLSAKTGGEFRGELRDTLISAASSSPEFNNIWLTKKQAASIGVFIRNSEPSVDMNIDGRSISFFNSCQTNAPQRVIAHMRNLR
;
A
#
# COMPACT_ATOMS: atom_id res chain seq x y z
N MET A 1 3.35 16.33 14.98
CA MET A 1 2.97 16.22 13.55
C MET A 1 2.12 17.43 13.19
N TRP A 2 2.31 17.97 11.98
CA TRP A 2 1.57 19.12 11.47
C TRP A 2 0.57 18.67 10.39
N VAL A 3 -0.56 19.37 10.29
CA VAL A 3 -1.61 19.12 9.29
C VAL A 3 -1.88 20.43 8.57
N THR A 4 -1.99 20.40 7.24
CA THR A 4 -2.25 21.62 6.47
C THR A 4 -3.71 22.03 6.56
N LYS A 5 -4.02 23.31 6.35
CA LYS A 5 -5.41 23.80 6.27
C LYS A 5 -6.24 23.02 5.25
N ASN A 6 -5.71 22.81 4.04
CA ASN A 6 -6.38 22.05 2.98
C ASN A 6 -6.71 20.61 3.42
N GLN A 7 -5.84 19.98 4.22
CA GLN A 7 -6.10 18.64 4.76
C GLN A 7 -7.22 18.66 5.82
N ILE A 8 -7.23 19.66 6.70
CA ILE A 8 -8.30 19.88 7.69
C ILE A 8 -9.64 20.05 6.97
N GLU A 9 -9.69 20.92 5.96
CA GLU A 9 -10.90 21.17 5.15
C GLU A 9 -11.34 19.91 4.39
N SER A 10 -10.41 19.22 3.73
CA SER A 10 -10.69 17.99 2.97
C SER A 10 -11.25 16.87 3.85
N MET A 11 -10.75 16.77 5.09
CA MET A 11 -11.22 15.78 6.06
C MET A 11 -12.37 16.30 6.94
N LYS A 12 -12.83 17.55 6.75
CA LYS A 12 -13.86 18.19 7.59
C LYS A 12 -13.54 18.11 9.09
N LEU A 13 -12.28 18.25 9.45
CA LEU A 13 -11.82 18.26 10.85
C LEU A 13 -12.14 19.60 11.50
N GLN A 14 -12.34 19.61 12.81
CA GLN A 14 -12.62 20.83 13.56
C GLN A 14 -11.36 21.29 14.30
N LEU A 15 -11.06 22.59 14.20
CA LEU A 15 -10.00 23.23 14.99
C LEU A 15 -10.54 23.62 16.36
N LYS A 16 -9.70 23.48 17.39
CA LYS A 16 -9.97 24.04 18.72
C LYS A 16 -10.02 25.58 18.60
N PRO A 17 -10.86 26.29 19.39
CA PRO A 17 -10.96 27.75 19.30
C PRO A 17 -9.64 28.50 19.54
N SER A 18 -8.71 27.91 20.29
CA SER A 18 -7.39 28.48 20.59
C SER A 18 -6.32 28.16 19.54
N ALA A 19 -6.64 27.41 18.49
CA ALA A 19 -5.69 26.98 17.48
C ALA A 19 -5.12 28.18 16.72
N LYS A 20 -3.78 28.26 16.61
CA LYS A 20 -3.10 29.30 15.84
C LYS A 20 -2.37 28.67 14.66
N PRO A 21 -2.58 29.17 13.42
CA PRO A 21 -1.84 28.67 12.28
C PRO A 21 -0.36 29.06 12.37
N VAL A 22 0.50 28.22 11.80
CA VAL A 22 1.87 28.56 11.44
C VAL A 22 1.92 28.69 9.92
N GLU A 23 2.30 29.88 9.44
CA GLU A 23 2.57 30.09 8.02
C GLU A 23 3.86 29.39 7.62
N CYS A 24 3.77 28.56 6.58
CA CYS A 24 4.87 27.84 5.97
C CYS A 24 5.03 28.29 4.52
N ILE A 25 6.24 28.22 3.98
CA ILE A 25 6.50 28.54 2.57
C ILE A 25 6.98 27.27 1.87
N LEU A 26 6.24 26.85 0.85
CA LEU A 26 6.67 25.77 -0.04
C LEU A 26 7.45 26.40 -1.20
N ASP A 27 8.75 26.06 -1.30
CA ASP A 27 9.60 26.48 -2.42
C ASP A 27 9.71 25.33 -3.44
N VAL A 28 8.93 25.43 -4.51
CA VAL A 28 8.96 24.46 -5.62
C VAL A 28 9.33 25.21 -6.88
N GLN A 29 10.47 24.84 -7.48
CA GLN A 29 10.94 25.41 -8.74
C GLN A 29 10.99 26.94 -8.76
N LYS A 30 11.47 27.56 -7.66
CA LYS A 30 11.55 29.03 -7.46
C LYS A 30 10.20 29.72 -7.29
N THR A 31 9.10 28.98 -7.19
CA THR A 31 7.80 29.53 -6.77
C THR A 31 7.65 29.33 -5.27
N LYS A 32 7.42 30.43 -4.55
CA LYS A 32 7.14 30.42 -3.11
C LYS A 32 5.64 30.52 -2.89
N THR A 33 5.02 29.42 -2.48
CA THR A 33 3.59 29.40 -2.16
C THR A 33 3.42 29.33 -0.64
N PRO A 34 2.85 30.36 0.00
CA PRO A 34 2.54 30.29 1.43
C PRO A 34 1.39 29.31 1.67
N PHE A 35 1.42 28.59 2.78
CA PHE A 35 0.35 27.71 3.23
C PHE A 35 0.30 27.63 4.75
N GLU A 36 -0.89 27.43 5.31
CA GLU A 36 -1.10 27.33 6.75
C GLU A 36 -1.00 25.88 7.24
N CYS A 37 -0.29 25.70 8.35
CA CYS A 37 -0.21 24.46 9.09
C CYS A 37 -0.72 24.62 10.53
N TYR A 38 -1.34 23.58 11.05
CA TYR A 38 -1.79 23.50 12.44
C TYR A 38 -1.15 22.28 13.10
N ARG A 39 -0.94 22.32 14.42
CA ARG A 39 -0.51 21.12 15.14
C ARG A 39 -1.68 20.14 15.17
N ILE A 40 -1.39 18.85 15.09
CA ILE A 40 -2.46 17.85 15.28
C ILE A 40 -3.14 17.97 16.65
N ASP A 41 -2.43 18.48 17.66
CA ASP A 41 -2.95 18.73 19.01
C ASP A 41 -3.97 19.89 19.04
N ASP A 42 -4.09 20.67 17.96
CA ASP A 42 -5.06 21.75 17.83
C ASP A 42 -6.38 21.28 17.19
N ILE A 43 -6.50 20.00 16.84
CA ILE A 43 -7.70 19.40 16.27
C ILE A 43 -8.60 18.86 17.40
N VAL A 44 -9.92 19.06 17.30
CA VAL A 44 -10.89 18.58 18.29
C VAL A 44 -10.84 17.05 18.40
N GLU A 45 -10.77 16.36 17.27
CA GLU A 45 -10.71 14.89 17.18
C GLU A 45 -9.27 14.32 17.33
N GLU A 46 -8.34 15.02 17.99
CA GLU A 46 -6.90 14.71 17.94
C GLU A 46 -6.55 13.24 18.22
N LYS A 47 -7.19 12.60 19.21
CA LYS A 47 -6.85 11.22 19.62
C LYS A 47 -7.25 10.22 18.55
N ALA A 48 -8.46 10.37 18.02
CA ALA A 48 -8.97 9.52 16.95
C ALA A 48 -8.18 9.75 15.65
N LEU A 49 -7.84 11.00 15.34
CA LEU A 49 -7.02 11.34 14.18
C LEU A 49 -5.61 10.75 14.30
N LYS A 50 -4.93 10.90 15.45
CA LYS A 50 -3.60 10.31 15.73
C LYS A 50 -3.60 8.79 15.54
N ARG A 51 -4.68 8.11 15.95
CA ARG A 51 -4.83 6.68 15.71
C ARG A 51 -5.06 6.36 14.23
N ALA A 52 -5.97 7.08 13.58
CA ALA A 52 -6.30 6.87 12.17
C ALA A 52 -5.06 7.01 11.27
N ILE A 53 -4.30 8.09 11.41
CA ILE A 53 -3.08 8.32 10.62
C ILE A 53 -1.95 7.32 10.91
N ALA A 54 -1.95 6.68 12.10
CA ALA A 54 -0.96 5.66 12.44
C ALA A 54 -1.21 4.37 11.64
N HIS A 55 -2.41 4.20 11.09
CA HIS A 55 -2.71 3.14 10.16
C HIS A 55 -2.23 3.51 8.76
N ARG A 56 -1.58 2.54 8.10
CA ARG A 56 -1.33 2.65 6.66
C ARG A 56 -2.62 2.28 5.92
N HIS A 57 -3.32 3.28 5.39
CA HIS A 57 -4.54 3.05 4.60
C HIS A 57 -4.20 2.46 3.23
N ILE A 58 -4.36 1.14 3.10
CA ILE A 58 -3.98 0.37 1.91
C ILE A 58 -5.13 -0.54 1.45
N SER A 59 -5.10 -0.92 0.18
CA SER A 59 -5.97 -1.97 -0.32
C SER A 59 -5.60 -3.30 0.35
N ALA A 60 -6.58 -4.00 0.91
CA ALA A 60 -6.39 -5.34 1.46
C ALA A 60 -5.86 -6.32 0.40
N TYR A 61 -6.27 -6.14 -0.86
CA TYR A 61 -5.92 -7.02 -1.96
C TYR A 61 -4.55 -6.71 -2.57
N THR A 62 -4.32 -5.46 -2.99
CA THR A 62 -3.06 -5.10 -3.68
C THR A 62 -1.94 -4.67 -2.74
N GLY A 63 -2.27 -4.27 -1.51
CA GLY A 63 -1.30 -3.70 -0.56
C GLY A 63 -0.85 -2.28 -0.92
N ASN A 64 -1.34 -1.73 -2.04
CA ASN A 64 -0.98 -0.39 -2.47
C ASN A 64 -1.66 0.65 -1.56
N PRO A 65 -0.92 1.69 -1.15
CA PRO A 65 -1.48 2.78 -0.35
C PRO A 65 -2.45 3.60 -1.18
N TYR A 66 -3.58 3.97 -0.57
CA TYR A 66 -4.43 5.01 -1.13
C TYR A 66 -3.71 6.35 -1.04
N ARG A 67 -3.91 7.21 -2.04
CA ARG A 67 -3.27 8.53 -2.16
C ARG A 67 -4.32 9.63 -2.28
N ALA A 68 -3.92 10.87 -2.01
CA ALA A 68 -4.72 12.07 -2.24
C ALA A 68 -6.14 11.99 -1.64
N ILE A 69 -7.18 12.34 -2.42
CA ILE A 69 -8.57 12.44 -1.95
C ILE A 69 -9.12 11.13 -1.36
N ALA A 70 -8.70 9.99 -1.92
CA ALA A 70 -9.05 8.68 -1.39
C ALA A 70 -8.51 8.53 0.03
N LEU A 71 -7.23 8.84 0.25
CA LEU A 71 -6.60 8.73 1.56
C LEU A 71 -7.31 9.58 2.62
N TYR A 72 -7.63 10.84 2.31
CA TYR A 72 -8.32 11.73 3.25
C TYR A 72 -9.72 11.24 3.61
N SER A 73 -10.47 10.72 2.63
CA SER A 73 -11.79 10.13 2.87
C SER A 73 -11.72 8.91 3.80
N LEU A 74 -10.69 8.07 3.62
CA LEU A 74 -10.49 6.87 4.44
C LEU A 74 -10.01 7.19 5.87
N ILE A 75 -9.14 8.19 6.02
CA ILE A 75 -8.73 8.71 7.34
C ILE A 75 -9.95 9.25 8.06
N ARG A 76 -10.75 10.11 7.42
CA ARG A 76 -11.95 10.69 8.04
C ARG A 76 -12.94 9.61 8.47
N ALA A 77 -13.23 8.65 7.59
CA ALA A 77 -14.11 7.54 7.94
C ALA A 77 -13.60 6.72 9.13
N SER A 78 -12.27 6.58 9.29
CA SER A 78 -11.67 5.88 10.44
C SER A 78 -11.76 6.67 11.73
N VAL A 79 -11.72 8.00 11.66
CA VAL A 79 -12.01 8.88 12.80
C VAL A 79 -13.48 8.72 13.21
N ASP A 80 -14.41 8.88 12.26
CA ASP A 80 -15.85 8.87 12.51
C ASP A 80 -16.35 7.53 13.06
N LYS A 81 -15.88 6.43 12.47
CA LYS A 81 -16.34 5.07 12.80
C LYS A 81 -15.41 4.34 13.77
N ASN A 82 -14.38 5.03 14.28
CA ASN A 82 -13.41 4.49 15.22
C ASN A 82 -12.75 3.18 14.72
N PHE A 83 -12.43 3.11 13.43
CA PHE A 83 -11.75 1.95 12.87
C PHE A 83 -10.35 1.78 13.46
N THR A 84 -9.95 0.52 13.55
CA THR A 84 -8.70 0.00 14.12
C THR A 84 -7.84 -0.72 13.08
N SER A 85 -8.33 -0.85 11.84
CA SER A 85 -7.59 -1.40 10.70
C SER A 85 -7.41 -0.34 9.61
N GLY A 86 -6.24 -0.37 8.95
CA GLY A 86 -5.96 0.41 7.74
C GLY A 86 -6.30 -0.33 6.44
N LEU A 87 -6.89 -1.52 6.50
CA LEU A 87 -7.17 -2.35 5.33
C LEU A 87 -8.57 -2.08 4.78
N TRP A 88 -8.63 -1.77 3.48
CA TRP A 88 -9.88 -1.48 2.78
C TRP A 88 -10.07 -2.38 1.56
N SER A 89 -11.31 -2.75 1.28
CA SER A 89 -11.65 -3.60 0.14
C SER A 89 -13.03 -3.24 -0.42
N THR A 90 -13.26 -3.57 -1.68
CA THR A 90 -14.60 -3.46 -2.28
C THR A 90 -15.45 -4.66 -1.86
N LYS A 91 -16.77 -4.48 -1.79
CA LYS A 91 -17.72 -5.56 -1.47
C LYS A 91 -17.56 -6.77 -2.39
N HIS A 92 -17.37 -6.53 -3.70
CA HIS A 92 -17.16 -7.59 -4.68
C HIS A 92 -15.91 -8.44 -4.36
N ARG A 93 -14.79 -7.80 -3.99
CA ARG A 93 -13.56 -8.51 -3.63
C ARG A 93 -13.69 -9.29 -2.32
N LEU A 94 -14.37 -8.74 -1.33
CA LEU A 94 -14.68 -9.46 -0.08
C LEU A 94 -15.51 -10.71 -0.36
N LYS A 95 -16.58 -10.58 -1.14
CA LYS A 95 -17.46 -11.70 -1.50
C LYS A 95 -16.73 -12.79 -2.27
N ALA A 96 -15.83 -12.43 -3.19
CA ALA A 96 -14.99 -13.40 -3.92
C ALA A 96 -14.06 -14.22 -3.01
N GLN A 97 -13.82 -13.76 -1.77
CA GLN A 97 -13.03 -14.46 -0.75
C GLN A 97 -13.92 -15.13 0.30
N GLY A 98 -15.25 -15.15 0.11
CA GLY A 98 -16.20 -15.67 1.08
C GLY A 98 -16.19 -14.85 2.38
N ILE A 99 -16.12 -13.52 2.26
CA ILE A 99 -16.23 -12.58 3.38
C ILE A 99 -17.41 -11.65 3.07
N ASP A 100 -18.31 -11.52 4.03
CA ASP A 100 -19.43 -10.60 3.93
C ASP A 100 -19.17 -9.32 4.73
N VAL A 101 -19.89 -8.28 4.34
CA VAL A 101 -19.97 -7.04 5.13
C VAL A 101 -21.04 -7.27 6.21
N LYS A 102 -20.79 -6.82 7.44
CA LYS A 102 -21.78 -6.90 8.53
C LYS A 102 -23.08 -6.18 8.13
N PRO A 103 -24.25 -6.64 8.61
CA PRO A 103 -25.52 -5.96 8.32
C PRO A 103 -25.48 -4.47 8.72
N ASN A 104 -26.13 -3.62 7.93
CA ASN A 104 -26.27 -2.17 8.16
C ASN A 104 -24.98 -1.34 8.11
N GLU A 105 -23.84 -1.93 7.75
CA GLU A 105 -22.61 -1.18 7.51
C GLU A 105 -22.70 -0.37 6.21
N THR A 106 -22.29 0.89 6.28
CA THR A 106 -22.22 1.79 5.12
C THR A 106 -20.80 1.84 4.56
N PRO A 107 -20.61 1.83 3.22
CA PRO A 107 -19.29 2.00 2.64
C PRO A 107 -18.77 3.42 2.88
N THR A 108 -17.45 3.56 2.86
CA THR A 108 -16.82 4.84 2.57
C THR A 108 -16.80 5.03 1.06
N VAL A 109 -17.50 6.05 0.58
CA VAL A 109 -17.59 6.38 -0.85
C VAL A 109 -16.54 7.42 -1.20
N ILE A 110 -15.66 7.08 -2.14
CA ILE A 110 -14.68 8.01 -2.72
C ILE A 110 -15.24 8.47 -4.06
N SER A 111 -15.45 9.77 -4.20
CA SER A 111 -15.85 10.39 -5.47
C SER A 111 -14.62 10.92 -6.21
N PHE A 112 -14.53 10.63 -7.50
CA PHE A 112 -13.50 11.16 -8.40
C PHE A 112 -14.04 12.32 -9.24
N SER A 113 -13.15 13.01 -9.97
CA SER A 113 -13.50 14.18 -10.78
C SER A 113 -14.37 13.87 -12.00
N ASP A 114 -14.40 12.61 -12.44
CA ASP A 114 -15.21 12.10 -13.55
C ASP A 114 -16.56 11.53 -13.09
N ASP A 115 -17.01 11.92 -11.90
CA ASP A 115 -18.21 11.43 -11.21
C ASP A 115 -18.22 9.91 -10.91
N THR A 116 -17.11 9.21 -11.17
CA THR A 116 -16.98 7.82 -10.75
C THR A 116 -16.92 7.74 -9.23
N LYS A 117 -17.50 6.67 -8.69
CA LYS A 117 -17.55 6.41 -7.25
C LYS A 117 -16.95 5.06 -6.95
N LEU A 118 -16.06 5.02 -5.96
CA LEU A 118 -15.50 3.80 -5.43
C LEU A 118 -16.00 3.60 -4.00
N GLU A 119 -16.70 2.49 -3.78
CA GLU A 119 -17.16 2.08 -2.46
C GLU A 119 -16.15 1.13 -1.81
N LEU A 120 -15.67 1.52 -0.63
CA LEU A 120 -14.73 0.73 0.16
C LEU A 120 -15.32 0.44 1.54
N TYR A 121 -15.07 -0.79 2.00
CA TYR A 121 -15.38 -1.24 3.34
C TYR A 121 -14.06 -1.50 4.08
N ASN A 122 -13.98 -1.03 5.32
CA ASN A 122 -12.85 -1.33 6.20
C ASN A 122 -12.94 -2.78 6.69
N ALA A 123 -11.80 -3.41 7.01
CA ALA A 123 -11.78 -4.74 7.60
C ALA A 123 -12.67 -4.87 8.85
N ASP A 124 -12.79 -3.81 9.66
CA ASP A 124 -13.63 -3.79 10.86
C ASP A 124 -15.15 -3.89 10.56
N GLN A 125 -15.56 -3.58 9.33
CA GLN A 125 -16.94 -3.67 8.87
C GLN A 125 -17.31 -5.06 8.31
N THR A 126 -16.37 -6.01 8.30
CA THR A 126 -16.57 -7.34 7.73
C THR A 126 -16.93 -8.38 8.78
N THR A 127 -17.58 -9.47 8.37
CA THR A 127 -17.92 -10.58 9.27
C THR A 127 -16.69 -11.34 9.77
N ASP A 128 -15.58 -11.29 9.03
CA ASP A 128 -14.33 -11.96 9.36
C ASP A 128 -13.12 -11.04 9.12
N ARG A 129 -12.89 -10.14 10.08
CA ARG A 129 -11.74 -9.23 10.07
C ARG A 129 -10.42 -9.98 9.99
N ALA A 130 -10.26 -11.08 10.73
CA ALA A 130 -9.01 -11.82 10.80
C ALA A 130 -8.61 -12.36 9.42
N LYS A 131 -9.58 -12.88 8.67
CA LYS A 131 -9.37 -13.35 7.30
C LYS A 131 -8.98 -12.23 6.33
N VAL A 132 -9.51 -11.01 6.46
CA VAL A 132 -9.06 -9.85 5.65
C VAL A 132 -7.57 -9.56 5.90
N HIS A 133 -7.13 -9.59 7.17
CA HIS A 133 -5.73 -9.43 7.53
C HIS A 133 -4.86 -10.58 7.02
N GLN A 134 -5.34 -11.82 7.12
CA GLN A 134 -4.66 -13.00 6.60
C GLN A 134 -4.45 -12.92 5.08
N ILE A 135 -5.48 -12.53 4.32
CA ILE A 135 -5.39 -12.34 2.86
C ILE A 135 -4.29 -11.32 2.51
N ARG A 136 -4.19 -10.21 3.24
CA ARG A 136 -3.12 -9.23 3.02
C ARG A 136 -1.75 -9.84 3.33
N ALA A 137 -1.60 -10.52 4.47
CA ALA A 137 -0.36 -11.14 4.87
C ALA A 137 0.12 -12.20 3.86
N ASP A 138 -0.81 -12.97 3.28
CA ASP A 138 -0.49 -13.95 2.25
C ASP A 138 -0.19 -13.29 0.90
N ALA A 139 -0.88 -12.19 0.56
CA ALA A 139 -0.55 -11.41 -0.63
C ALA A 139 0.84 -10.76 -0.55
N ASP A 140 1.35 -10.44 0.64
CA ASP A 140 2.73 -9.97 0.81
C ASP A 140 3.78 -11.05 0.49
N LYS A 141 3.40 -12.32 0.49
CA LYS A 141 4.26 -13.45 0.08
C LYS A 141 4.24 -13.69 -1.43
N ASN A 142 3.31 -13.09 -2.18
CA ASN A 142 3.23 -13.29 -3.62
C ASN A 142 4.50 -12.77 -4.32
N PRO A 143 5.15 -13.57 -5.17
CA PRO A 143 6.35 -13.17 -5.87
C PRO A 143 6.04 -12.05 -6.88
N LEU A 144 6.93 -11.06 -6.91
CA LEU A 144 6.82 -9.82 -7.66
C LEU A 144 7.98 -9.71 -8.65
N SER A 145 7.69 -9.27 -9.87
CA SER A 145 8.74 -8.99 -10.84
C SER A 145 9.47 -7.69 -10.50
N ALA A 146 10.79 -7.75 -10.34
CA ALA A 146 11.63 -6.57 -10.14
C ALA A 146 11.53 -5.54 -11.29
N LYS A 147 11.09 -5.97 -12.49
CA LYS A 147 10.96 -5.11 -13.67
C LYS A 147 9.68 -4.27 -13.65
N THR A 148 8.56 -4.84 -13.21
CA THR A 148 7.24 -4.22 -13.36
C THR A 148 6.54 -3.92 -12.04
N GLY A 149 7.01 -4.47 -10.92
CA GLY A 149 6.31 -4.40 -9.65
C GLY A 149 5.09 -5.34 -9.53
N GLY A 150 4.71 -5.98 -10.64
CA GLY A 150 3.54 -6.85 -10.75
C GLY A 150 3.78 -8.26 -10.22
N GLU A 151 2.71 -8.89 -9.76
CA GLU A 151 2.72 -10.28 -9.29
C GLU A 151 2.92 -11.26 -10.45
N PHE A 152 3.72 -12.29 -10.22
CA PHE A 152 3.71 -13.47 -11.09
C PHE A 152 2.41 -14.26 -10.91
N ARG A 153 2.01 -15.03 -11.92
CA ARG A 153 0.76 -15.80 -11.95
C ARG A 153 0.99 -17.24 -12.41
N GLY A 154 0.02 -18.09 -12.13
CA GLY A 154 0.01 -19.50 -12.56
C GLY A 154 1.18 -20.29 -11.97
N GLU A 155 1.64 -21.30 -12.71
CA GLU A 155 2.70 -22.21 -12.28
C GLU A 155 3.98 -21.48 -11.84
N LEU A 156 4.39 -20.44 -12.57
CA LEU A 156 5.57 -19.63 -12.20
C LEU A 156 5.42 -19.03 -10.80
N ARG A 157 4.23 -18.52 -10.44
CA ARG A 157 3.99 -18.00 -9.09
C ARG A 157 4.22 -19.09 -8.04
N ASP A 158 3.63 -20.26 -8.26
CA ASP A 158 3.62 -21.33 -7.27
C ASP A 158 5.03 -21.93 -7.10
N THR A 159 5.79 -22.08 -8.19
CA THR A 159 7.20 -22.49 -8.14
C THR A 159 8.06 -21.49 -7.36
N LEU A 160 7.89 -20.19 -7.61
CA LEU A 160 8.65 -19.15 -6.88
C LEU A 160 8.27 -19.09 -5.39
N ILE A 161 7.00 -19.31 -5.03
CA ILE A 161 6.56 -19.44 -3.62
C ILE A 161 7.20 -20.66 -2.97
N SER A 162 7.24 -21.80 -3.65
CA SER A 162 7.87 -23.02 -3.14
C SER A 162 9.37 -22.82 -2.89
N ALA A 163 10.06 -22.14 -3.82
CA ALA A 163 11.46 -21.79 -3.66
C ALA A 163 11.70 -20.84 -2.48
N ALA A 164 10.89 -19.78 -2.35
CA ALA A 164 10.98 -18.85 -1.21
C ALA A 164 10.70 -19.54 0.14
N SER A 165 9.80 -20.52 0.17
CA SER A 165 9.47 -21.26 1.38
C SER A 165 10.61 -22.15 1.87
N SER A 166 11.53 -22.52 0.98
CA SER A 166 12.69 -23.35 1.29
C SER A 166 13.92 -22.54 1.72
N SER A 167 13.88 -21.22 1.59
CA SER A 167 15.00 -20.29 1.83
C SER A 167 14.53 -19.08 2.65
N PRO A 168 14.72 -19.07 3.98
CA PRO A 168 14.24 -18.00 4.86
C PRO A 168 14.73 -16.59 4.52
N GLU A 169 15.86 -16.47 3.82
CA GLU A 169 16.45 -15.22 3.38
C GLU A 169 15.81 -14.65 2.10
N PHE A 170 14.98 -15.43 1.41
CA PHE A 170 14.30 -14.99 0.19
C PHE A 170 13.16 -14.04 0.56
N ASN A 171 13.06 -12.95 -0.19
CA ASN A 171 11.92 -12.06 -0.13
C ASN A 171 10.98 -12.32 -1.32
N ASN A 172 9.94 -11.50 -1.48
CA ASN A 172 8.99 -11.68 -2.56
C ASN A 172 9.43 -11.06 -3.89
N ILE A 173 10.64 -10.51 -4.04
CA ILE A 173 11.08 -9.83 -5.25
C ILE A 173 11.99 -10.75 -6.07
N TRP A 174 11.60 -11.01 -7.31
CA TRP A 174 12.31 -11.90 -8.21
C TRP A 174 12.68 -11.20 -9.51
N LEU A 175 13.82 -11.58 -10.08
CA LEU A 175 14.39 -10.99 -11.27
C LEU A 175 15.20 -11.98 -12.11
N THR A 176 15.29 -11.72 -13.41
CA THR A 176 16.19 -12.43 -14.32
C THR A 176 17.57 -11.75 -14.36
N LYS A 177 18.60 -12.44 -14.88
CA LYS A 177 19.93 -11.83 -15.11
C LYS A 177 19.87 -10.54 -15.95
N LYS A 178 19.03 -10.53 -17.00
CA LYS A 178 18.85 -9.34 -17.85
C LYS A 178 18.22 -8.18 -17.07
N GLN A 179 17.26 -8.46 -16.20
CA GLN A 179 16.64 -7.45 -15.36
C GLN A 179 17.62 -6.92 -14.30
N ALA A 180 18.41 -7.80 -13.68
CA ALA A 180 19.48 -7.41 -12.76
C ALA A 180 20.43 -6.39 -13.42
N ALA A 181 20.94 -6.71 -14.61
CA ALA A 181 21.81 -5.82 -15.37
C ALA A 181 21.16 -4.46 -15.65
N SER A 182 19.86 -4.43 -16.02
CA SER A 182 19.14 -3.18 -16.28
C SER A 182 18.97 -2.28 -15.04
N ILE A 183 18.96 -2.86 -13.84
CA ILE A 183 18.89 -2.13 -12.56
C ILE A 183 20.30 -1.68 -12.10
N GLY A 184 21.35 -2.16 -12.75
CA GLY A 184 22.74 -1.91 -12.37
C GLY A 184 23.20 -2.78 -11.19
N VAL A 185 22.71 -4.03 -11.12
CA VAL A 185 23.15 -5.06 -10.18
C VAL A 185 23.51 -6.34 -10.95
N PHE A 186 24.22 -7.26 -10.31
CA PHE A 186 24.50 -8.58 -10.86
C PHE A 186 24.14 -9.68 -9.86
N ILE A 187 23.83 -10.86 -10.38
CA ILE A 187 23.61 -12.06 -9.57
C ILE A 187 24.98 -12.53 -9.06
N ARG A 188 25.11 -12.83 -7.76
CA ARG A 188 26.37 -13.34 -7.20
C ARG A 188 26.73 -14.69 -7.82
N ASN A 189 28.01 -15.03 -7.80
CA ASN A 189 28.49 -16.27 -8.41
C ASN A 189 27.89 -17.49 -7.71
N SER A 190 27.52 -18.50 -8.49
CA SER A 190 27.00 -19.80 -8.01
C SER A 190 25.68 -19.75 -7.25
N GLU A 191 24.92 -18.66 -7.37
CA GLU A 191 23.57 -18.57 -6.80
C GLU A 191 22.60 -19.51 -7.55
N PRO A 192 21.80 -20.31 -6.84
CA PRO A 192 20.80 -21.18 -7.47
C PRO A 192 19.71 -20.33 -8.15
N SER A 193 19.25 -20.78 -9.31
CA SER A 193 18.08 -20.20 -10.00
C SER A 193 16.85 -21.09 -9.87
N VAL A 194 15.69 -20.47 -10.06
CA VAL A 194 14.46 -21.15 -10.44
C VAL A 194 14.34 -21.07 -11.95
N ASP A 195 14.57 -22.18 -12.63
CA ASP A 195 14.49 -22.26 -14.09
C ASP A 195 13.09 -22.68 -14.52
N MET A 196 12.50 -21.94 -15.47
CA MET A 196 11.15 -22.16 -15.96
C MET A 196 11.12 -22.12 -17.49
N ASN A 197 10.34 -23.01 -18.11
CA ASN A 197 10.10 -22.95 -19.54
C ASN A 197 8.87 -22.08 -19.84
N ILE A 198 9.09 -20.93 -20.47
CA ILE A 198 8.04 -19.96 -20.81
C ILE A 198 8.10 -19.74 -22.32
N ASP A 199 7.03 -20.09 -23.02
CA ASP A 199 6.91 -20.01 -24.48
C ASP A 199 8.07 -20.69 -25.23
N GLY A 200 8.47 -21.88 -24.75
CA GLY A 200 9.57 -22.67 -25.33
C GLY A 200 10.97 -22.14 -25.00
N ARG A 201 11.09 -21.15 -24.11
CA ARG A 201 12.37 -20.58 -23.67
C ARG A 201 12.60 -20.89 -22.20
N SER A 202 13.78 -21.44 -21.89
CA SER A 202 14.23 -21.55 -20.50
C SER A 202 14.62 -20.16 -19.97
N ILE A 203 13.97 -19.73 -18.89
CA ILE A 203 14.21 -18.47 -18.20
C ILE A 203 14.55 -18.76 -16.75
N SER A 204 15.73 -18.30 -16.33
CA SER A 204 16.20 -18.37 -14.94
C SER A 204 15.76 -17.13 -14.15
N PHE A 205 15.07 -17.38 -13.05
CA PHE A 205 14.69 -16.39 -12.05
C PHE A 205 15.58 -16.51 -10.81
N PHE A 206 15.91 -15.37 -10.22
CA PHE A 206 16.69 -15.24 -9.00
C PHE A 206 15.92 -14.36 -8.02
N ASN A 207 16.09 -14.59 -6.73
CA ASN A 207 15.58 -13.72 -5.70
C ASN A 207 16.45 -12.45 -5.57
N SER A 208 15.87 -11.33 -5.15
CA SER A 208 16.64 -10.08 -5.03
C SER A 208 17.78 -10.17 -4.01
N CYS A 209 17.68 -11.04 -3.01
CA CYS A 209 18.74 -11.28 -2.01
C CYS A 209 20.01 -11.92 -2.63
N GLN A 210 19.88 -12.56 -3.80
CA GLN A 210 20.96 -13.24 -4.52
C GLN A 210 21.78 -12.26 -5.40
N THR A 211 21.47 -10.97 -5.34
CA THR A 211 22.22 -9.93 -6.06
C THR A 211 23.36 -9.38 -5.20
N ASN A 212 24.33 -8.71 -5.83
CA ASN A 212 25.40 -8.01 -5.12
C ASN A 212 24.90 -6.77 -4.33
N ALA A 213 23.69 -6.27 -4.62
CA ALA A 213 23.11 -5.11 -3.94
C ALA A 213 21.58 -5.24 -3.80
N PRO A 214 21.07 -6.11 -2.91
CA PRO A 214 19.63 -6.37 -2.75
C PRO A 214 18.81 -5.10 -2.46
N GLN A 215 19.36 -4.18 -1.67
CA GLN A 215 18.70 -2.91 -1.32
C GLN A 215 18.46 -2.02 -2.54
N ARG A 216 19.32 -2.09 -3.56
CA ARG A 216 19.14 -1.34 -4.82
C ARG A 216 17.95 -1.89 -5.60
N VAL A 217 17.76 -3.21 -5.61
CA VAL A 217 16.58 -3.84 -6.23
C VAL A 217 15.30 -3.45 -5.48
N ILE A 218 15.32 -3.46 -4.15
CA ILE A 218 14.19 -3.02 -3.31
C ILE A 218 13.86 -1.54 -3.57
N ALA A 219 14.88 -0.67 -3.64
CA ALA A 219 14.68 0.75 -3.94
C ALA A 219 14.11 0.96 -5.35
N HIS A 220 14.60 0.22 -6.36
CA HIS A 220 14.04 0.23 -7.70
C HIS A 220 12.56 -0.17 -7.69
N MET A 221 12.21 -1.25 -6.98
CA MET A 221 10.82 -1.71 -6.84
C MET A 221 9.89 -0.71 -6.16
N ARG A 222 10.39 0.08 -5.20
CA ARG A 222 9.60 1.14 -4.57
C ARG A 222 9.26 2.26 -5.55
N ASN A 223 10.13 2.55 -6.52
CA ASN A 223 9.89 3.59 -7.53
C ASN A 223 8.88 3.15 -8.61
N LEU A 224 8.60 1.85 -8.73
CA LEU A 224 7.61 1.31 -9.66
C LEU A 224 6.17 1.33 -9.09
N ARG A 225 5.98 1.65 -7.80
CA ARG A 225 4.69 1.57 -7.07
C ARG A 225 4.17 2.92 -6.58
#